data_AF-A0A5C8M2A3-F1
#
_entry.id   AF-A0A5C8M2A3-F1
#
_cell.length_a   1.000
_cell.length_b   1.000
_cell.length_c   1.000
_cell.angle_alpha   90.00
_cell.angle_beta   90.00
_cell.angle_gamma   90.00
#
_symmetry.space_group_name_H-M   'P 1'
#
loop_
_entity.id
_entity.type
_entity.pdbx_description
1 polymer ?
#
loop_
_entity_poly.entity_id
_entity_poly.type
_entity_poly.pdbx_seq_one_letter_code
_entity_poly.pdbx_strand_id
1 'polypeptide(L)'
;MEQHSSGGNFLLRLNGETWVTLEEAYLTEATTYDWKYEVNSSEQPPSIHFCGLPHFPHRLDEREVYGQLTTPFYSGQVSFEINGVKFDSYIYPDTRKMTQEQYHLMLSDILQEASLCFEHSDIKTGIDADQHSRELTLAQWSYLEASFASLGSMIRQVLEQPTRVLQAREQQVRRDRVKW
;
A
#
# COMPACT_ATOMS: atom_id res chain seq x y z
N MET A 1 43.70 16.08 -5.29
CA MET A 1 42.31 15.63 -5.49
C MET A 1 42.18 14.32 -4.75
N GLU A 2 41.65 14.36 -3.54
CA GLU A 2 41.49 13.18 -2.70
C GLU A 2 40.21 12.45 -3.08
N GLN A 3 40.30 11.13 -3.16
CA GLN A 3 39.26 10.24 -3.64
C GLN A 3 38.25 10.03 -2.50
N HIS A 4 37.06 10.64 -2.62
CA HIS A 4 35.97 10.48 -1.66
C HIS A 4 35.36 9.08 -1.77
N SER A 5 35.98 8.08 -1.13
CA SER A 5 35.52 6.68 -1.10
C SER A 5 34.42 6.43 -0.05
N SER A 6 33.76 7.47 0.47
CA SER A 6 32.89 7.38 1.65
C SER A 6 31.61 6.57 1.41
N GLY A 7 31.17 6.43 0.15
CA GLY A 7 30.01 5.60 -0.22
C GLY A 7 30.33 4.10 -0.34
N GLY A 8 31.57 3.74 -0.70
CA GLY A 8 31.96 2.33 -0.92
C GLY A 8 32.05 1.50 0.36
N ASN A 9 32.21 2.15 1.51
CA ASN A 9 32.29 1.48 2.81
C ASN A 9 30.90 1.24 3.44
N PHE A 10 29.83 1.81 2.87
CA PHE A 10 28.47 1.64 3.37
C PHE A 10 27.72 0.64 2.51
N LEU A 11 27.32 -0.46 3.15
CA LEU A 11 26.66 -1.58 2.50
C LEU A 11 25.28 -1.80 3.11
N LEU A 12 24.33 -2.14 2.25
CA LEU A 12 22.95 -2.44 2.59
C LEU A 12 22.64 -3.88 2.19
N ARG A 13 21.71 -4.51 2.90
CA ARG A 13 21.08 -5.75 2.43
C ARG A 13 19.65 -5.83 2.91
N LEU A 14 18.82 -6.48 2.11
CA LEU A 14 17.58 -7.06 2.62
C LEU A 14 17.93 -8.33 3.41
N ASN A 15 17.14 -8.66 4.42
CA ASN A 15 17.40 -9.83 5.25
C ASN A 15 17.48 -11.12 4.40
N GLY A 16 18.61 -11.82 4.49
CA GLY A 16 18.87 -13.04 3.71
C GLY A 16 19.51 -12.80 2.33
N GLU A 17 19.66 -11.55 1.90
CA GLU A 17 20.31 -11.20 0.64
C GLU A 17 21.79 -10.83 0.83
N THR A 18 22.49 -10.66 -0.30
CA THR A 18 23.89 -10.22 -0.33
C THR A 18 24.00 -8.75 0.03
N TRP A 19 25.12 -8.38 0.66
CA TRP A 19 25.49 -6.98 0.87
C TRP A 19 25.77 -6.30 -0.46
N VAL A 20 25.16 -5.14 -0.69
CA VAL A 20 25.34 -4.30 -1.88
C VAL A 20 25.71 -2.88 -1.46
N THR A 21 26.43 -2.17 -2.32
CA THR A 21 26.74 -0.76 -2.07
C THR A 21 25.48 0.11 -2.18
N LEU A 22 25.53 1.34 -1.68
CA LEU A 22 24.41 2.26 -1.79
C LEU A 22 23.99 2.55 -3.24
N GLU A 23 24.95 2.56 -4.17
CA GLU A 23 24.72 2.80 -5.61
C GLU A 23 23.99 1.63 -6.28
N GLU A 24 24.19 0.41 -5.78
CA GLU A 24 23.60 -0.82 -6.30
C GLU A 24 22.29 -1.20 -5.58
N ALA A 25 21.96 -0.52 -4.48
CA ALA A 25 20.82 -0.87 -3.64
C ALA A 25 19.48 -0.58 -4.32
N TYR A 26 18.62 -1.60 -4.40
CA TYR A 26 17.22 -1.46 -4.81
C TYR A 26 16.33 -1.34 -3.57
N LEU A 27 16.05 -0.11 -3.16
CA LEU A 27 15.24 0.16 -1.97
C LEU A 27 13.74 0.13 -2.29
N THR A 28 12.96 -0.63 -1.55
CA THR A 28 11.50 -0.68 -1.65
C THR A 28 10.86 -0.02 -0.45
N GLU A 29 9.65 0.49 -0.59
CA GLU A 29 8.89 1.15 0.48
C GLU A 29 8.65 0.23 1.68
N ALA A 30 8.49 0.84 2.87
CA ALA A 30 8.12 0.14 4.11
C ALA A 30 8.94 -1.13 4.41
N THR A 31 10.20 -1.13 3.98
CA THR A 31 11.10 -2.28 4.01
C THR A 31 12.26 -1.98 4.94
N THR A 32 12.58 -2.93 5.82
CA THR A 32 13.73 -2.81 6.73
C THR A 32 14.95 -3.46 6.10
N TYR A 33 16.02 -2.69 6.02
CA TYR A 33 17.33 -3.10 5.54
C TYR A 33 18.31 -3.15 6.71
N ASP A 34 19.14 -4.18 6.72
CA ASP A 34 20.37 -4.14 7.53
C ASP A 34 21.38 -3.27 6.78
N TRP A 35 22.13 -2.46 7.52
CA TRP A 35 23.29 -1.77 6.99
C TRP A 35 24.54 -2.16 7.76
N LYS A 36 25.69 -2.15 7.07
CA LYS A 36 27.00 -2.21 7.70
C LYS A 36 27.90 -1.13 7.13
N TYR A 37 28.81 -0.65 7.95
CA TYR A 37 29.84 0.31 7.57
C TYR A 37 31.21 -0.24 7.92
N GLU A 38 32.09 -0.31 6.94
CA GLU A 38 33.46 -0.78 7.09
C GLU A 38 34.37 0.39 7.53
N VAL A 39 34.85 0.32 8.76
CA VAL A 39 35.69 1.34 9.38
C VAL A 39 37.13 1.13 8.93
N ASN A 40 37.64 2.07 8.13
CA ASN A 40 39.06 2.13 7.85
C ASN A 40 39.80 2.55 9.14
N SER A 41 40.85 1.80 9.47
CA SER A 41 41.55 1.82 10.77
C SER A 41 41.86 3.23 11.28
N SER A 42 41.03 3.73 12.21
CA SER A 42 41.18 4.89 13.11
C SER A 42 39.95 5.81 13.20
N GLU A 43 38.86 5.57 12.47
CA GLU A 43 37.71 6.49 12.51
C GLU A 43 36.72 6.22 13.65
N GLN A 44 36.11 7.30 14.13
CA GLN A 44 34.93 7.30 14.99
C GLN A 44 33.78 6.52 14.32
N PRO A 45 32.79 6.03 15.09
CA PRO A 45 31.61 5.40 14.49
C PRO A 45 30.97 6.33 13.44
N PRO A 46 30.45 5.78 12.34
CA PRO A 46 29.93 6.58 11.24
C PRO A 46 28.71 7.39 11.68
N SER A 47 28.63 8.63 11.24
CA SER A 47 27.43 9.45 11.33
C SER A 47 26.57 9.17 10.10
N ILE A 48 25.47 8.44 10.28
CA ILE A 48 24.56 8.07 9.19
C ILE A 48 23.24 8.80 9.41
N HIS A 49 22.83 9.56 8.41
CA HIS A 49 21.46 10.08 8.32
C HIS A 49 20.80 9.54 7.06
N PHE A 50 19.53 9.20 7.17
CA PHE A 50 18.69 8.78 6.07
C PHE A 50 17.39 9.59 6.12
N CYS A 51 17.04 10.24 5.00
CA CYS A 51 15.92 11.19 4.94
C CYS A 51 15.99 12.28 6.03
N GLY A 52 17.22 12.71 6.40
CA GLY A 52 17.46 13.72 7.44
C GLY A 52 17.33 13.21 8.89
N LEU A 53 17.03 11.93 9.09
CA LEU A 53 16.95 11.31 10.42
C LEU A 53 18.25 10.58 10.75
N PRO A 54 18.80 10.75 11.97
CA PRO A 54 20.00 10.01 12.38
C PRO A 54 19.68 8.53 12.60
N HIS A 55 20.53 7.65 12.06
CA HIS A 55 20.48 6.21 12.27
C HIS A 55 21.68 5.76 13.10
N PHE A 56 21.37 5.20 14.28
CA PHE A 56 22.40 4.77 15.23
C PHE A 56 22.75 3.29 15.05
N PRO A 57 24.02 2.92 15.26
CA PRO A 57 24.42 1.53 15.23
C PRO A 57 23.83 0.75 16.41
N HIS A 58 23.43 -0.49 16.17
CA HIS A 58 22.99 -1.41 17.23
C HIS A 58 24.08 -2.44 17.59
N ARG A 59 25.10 -2.61 16.74
CA ARG A 59 26.23 -3.52 17.00
C ARG A 59 27.52 -2.94 16.42
N LEU A 60 28.59 -3.07 17.20
CA LEU A 60 29.94 -2.68 16.83
C LEU A 60 30.80 -3.94 16.89
N ASP A 61 31.45 -4.27 15.78
CA ASP A 61 32.48 -5.28 15.67
C ASP A 61 33.78 -4.59 15.22
N GLU A 62 34.95 -5.14 15.51
CA GLU A 62 36.25 -4.45 15.52
C GLU A 62 36.49 -3.42 14.39
N ARG A 63 36.04 -3.74 13.16
CA ARG A 63 36.12 -2.87 11.98
C ARG A 63 34.79 -2.68 11.25
N GLU A 64 33.69 -3.17 11.81
CA GLU A 64 32.39 -3.14 11.16
C GLU A 64 31.32 -2.64 12.11
N VAL A 65 30.60 -1.61 11.67
CA VAL A 65 29.49 -1.04 12.42
C VAL A 65 28.19 -1.47 11.76
N TYR A 66 27.23 -1.96 12.54
CA TYR A 66 25.98 -2.50 12.04
C TYR A 66 24.79 -1.71 12.57
N GLY A 67 23.79 -1.55 11.73
CA GLY A 67 22.52 -0.96 12.08
C GLY A 67 21.37 -1.46 11.22
N GLN A 68 20.20 -0.89 11.47
CA GLN A 68 19.03 -1.10 10.62
C GLN A 68 18.44 0.25 10.23
N LEU A 69 17.82 0.28 9.04
CA LEU A 69 16.99 1.38 8.61
C LEU A 69 15.71 0.83 7.99
N THR A 70 14.62 1.57 8.14
CA THR A 70 13.34 1.24 7.52
C THR A 70 13.01 2.36 6.54
N THR A 71 12.74 2.00 5.30
CA THR A 71 12.30 2.96 4.29
C THR A 71 10.88 3.46 4.60
N PRO A 72 10.56 4.73 4.26
CA PRO A 72 9.21 5.26 4.40
C PRO A 72 8.19 4.57 3.49
N PHE A 73 6.90 4.86 3.72
CA PHE A 73 5.77 4.38 2.93
C PHE A 73 5.55 5.11 1.59
N TYR A 74 6.51 5.90 1.14
CA TYR A 74 6.46 6.61 -0.14
C TYR A 74 7.67 6.26 -1.00
N SER A 75 7.46 6.31 -2.31
CA SER A 75 8.48 6.12 -3.34
C SER A 75 8.94 7.48 -3.86
N GLY A 76 10.17 7.52 -4.37
CA GLY A 76 10.79 8.76 -4.82
C GLY A 76 12.26 8.85 -4.44
N GLN A 77 12.86 9.98 -4.81
CA GLN A 77 14.23 10.30 -4.47
C GLN A 77 14.39 10.49 -2.96
N VAL A 78 15.44 9.92 -2.39
CA VAL A 78 15.82 10.05 -0.99
C VAL A 78 17.30 10.35 -0.88
N SER A 79 17.70 10.93 0.25
CA SER A 79 19.10 11.27 0.51
C SER A 79 19.64 10.50 1.70
N PHE A 80 20.83 9.94 1.54
CA PHE A 80 21.69 9.49 2.62
C PHE A 80 22.74 10.56 2.90
N GLU A 81 23.10 10.75 4.16
CA GLU A 81 24.25 11.55 4.56
C GLU A 81 25.14 10.69 5.45
N ILE A 82 26.32 10.34 4.96
CA ILE A 82 27.27 9.47 5.65
C ILE A 82 28.53 10.28 5.90
N ASN A 83 28.86 10.51 7.17
CA ASN A 83 29.98 11.34 7.60
C ASN A 83 29.97 12.75 6.96
N GLY A 84 28.78 13.33 6.80
CA GLY A 84 28.58 14.66 6.21
C GLY A 84 28.58 14.69 4.67
N VAL A 85 28.82 13.55 4.00
CA VAL A 85 28.74 13.43 2.54
C VAL A 85 27.35 12.96 2.15
N LYS A 86 26.70 13.70 1.24
CA LYS A 86 25.35 13.39 0.75
C LYS A 86 25.39 12.49 -0.48
N PHE A 87 24.50 11.50 -0.49
CA PHE A 87 24.29 10.56 -1.57
C PHE A 87 22.80 10.53 -1.90
N ASP A 88 22.47 10.66 -3.17
CA ASP A 88 21.10 10.48 -3.65
C ASP A 88 20.83 9.00 -3.95
N SER A 89 19.64 8.54 -3.60
CA SER A 89 19.13 7.21 -3.89
C SER A 89 17.63 7.28 -4.20
N TYR A 90 16.99 6.15 -4.47
CA TYR A 90 15.60 6.09 -4.85
C TYR A 90 14.88 4.94 -4.15
N ILE A 91 13.68 5.22 -3.63
CA ILE A 91 12.77 4.20 -3.12
C ILE A 91 11.77 3.87 -4.21
N TYR A 92 11.76 2.61 -4.61
CA TYR A 92 10.83 2.07 -5.59
C TYR A 92 9.51 1.66 -4.92
N PRO A 93 8.38 1.83 -5.63
CA PRO A 93 7.08 1.44 -5.11
C PRO A 93 7.07 -0.05 -4.78
N ASP A 94 6.43 -0.40 -3.67
CA ASP A 94 6.18 -1.80 -3.35
C ASP A 94 5.31 -2.41 -4.45
N THR A 95 5.69 -3.59 -4.95
CA THR A 95 4.91 -4.37 -5.93
C THR A 95 3.48 -4.66 -5.50
N ARG A 96 3.19 -4.63 -4.19
CA ARG A 96 1.85 -4.77 -3.61
C ARG A 96 1.01 -3.51 -3.75
N LYS A 97 1.61 -2.34 -4.02
CA LYS A 97 0.85 -1.13 -4.32
C LYS A 97 0.25 -1.25 -5.72
N MET A 98 -1.06 -1.04 -5.77
CA MET A 98 -1.79 -0.98 -7.03
C MET A 98 -1.20 0.15 -7.89
N THR A 99 -0.74 -0.20 -9.09
CA THR A 99 -0.28 0.79 -10.07
C THR A 99 -1.42 1.71 -10.47
N GLN A 100 -1.11 2.89 -11.02
CA GLN A 100 -2.14 3.82 -11.48
C GLN A 100 -3.05 3.20 -12.54
N GLU A 101 -2.49 2.40 -13.44
CA GLU A 101 -3.27 1.66 -14.45
C GLU A 101 -4.22 0.64 -13.81
N GLN A 102 -3.73 -0.13 -12.84
CA GLN A 102 -4.57 -1.06 -12.08
C GLN A 102 -5.66 -0.33 -11.26
N TYR A 103 -5.37 0.86 -10.73
CA TYR A 103 -6.36 1.70 -10.05
C TYR A 103 -7.47 2.14 -11.00
N HIS A 104 -7.12 2.58 -12.22
CA HIS A 104 -8.09 2.98 -13.24
C HIS A 104 -8.94 1.80 -13.72
N LEU A 105 -8.33 0.63 -13.91
CA LEU A 105 -9.06 -0.60 -14.25
C LEU A 105 -10.06 -0.96 -13.15
N MET A 106 -9.61 -0.98 -11.89
CA MET A 106 -10.49 -1.26 -10.76
C MET A 106 -11.65 -0.27 -10.65
N LEU A 107 -11.41 1.03 -10.86
CA LEU A 107 -12.49 2.03 -10.90
C LEU A 107 -13.47 1.78 -12.04
N SER A 108 -12.97 1.43 -13.23
CA SER A 108 -13.81 1.10 -14.38
C SER A 108 -14.72 -0.09 -14.07
N ASP A 109 -14.16 -1.15 -13.47
CA ASP A 109 -14.92 -2.35 -13.10
C ASP A 109 -15.99 -2.05 -12.05
N ILE A 110 -15.66 -1.27 -11.01
CA ILE A 110 -16.62 -0.84 -9.98
C ILE A 110 -17.77 -0.03 -10.60
N LEU A 111 -17.46 0.90 -11.50
CA LEU A 111 -18.49 1.73 -12.13
C LEU A 111 -19.38 0.91 -13.07
N GLN A 112 -18.81 -0.03 -13.81
CA GLN A 112 -19.56 -0.93 -14.66
C GLN A 112 -20.48 -1.84 -13.85
N GLU A 113 -19.97 -2.43 -12.76
CA GLU A 113 -20.77 -3.27 -11.88
C GLU A 113 -21.88 -2.47 -11.18
N ALA A 114 -21.59 -1.24 -10.75
CA ALA A 114 -22.60 -0.33 -10.23
C ALA A 114 -23.69 -0.04 -11.27
N SER A 115 -23.31 0.24 -12.53
CA SER A 115 -24.27 0.46 -13.63
C SER A 115 -25.19 -0.74 -13.83
N LEU A 116 -24.63 -1.96 -13.85
CA LEU A 116 -25.42 -3.20 -13.97
C LEU A 116 -26.37 -3.38 -12.78
N CYS A 117 -25.93 -3.06 -11.56
CA CYS A 117 -26.78 -3.09 -10.38
C CYS A 117 -27.92 -2.06 -10.46
N PHE A 118 -27.67 -0.86 -10.98
CA PHE A 118 -28.69 0.17 -11.19
C PHE A 118 -29.70 -0.26 -12.27
N GLU A 119 -29.24 -0.78 -13.40
CA GLU A 119 -30.10 -1.30 -14.47
C GLU A 119 -30.98 -2.46 -13.98
N HIS A 120 -30.44 -3.38 -13.18
CA HIS A 120 -31.19 -4.51 -12.62
C HIS A 120 -32.12 -4.15 -11.46
N SER A 121 -31.97 -2.97 -10.86
CA SER A 121 -32.77 -2.55 -9.70
C SER A 121 -34.12 -1.91 -10.06
N ASP A 122 -34.50 -1.83 -11.34
CA ASP A 122 -35.75 -1.21 -11.82
C ASP A 122 -35.95 0.23 -11.29
N ILE A 123 -34.85 0.93 -10.98
CA ILE A 123 -34.88 2.31 -10.48
C ILE A 123 -35.30 3.24 -11.63
N LYS A 124 -36.57 3.66 -11.61
CA LYS A 124 -37.19 4.58 -12.59
C LYS A 124 -36.79 6.05 -12.41
N THR A 125 -36.02 6.39 -11.38
CA THR A 125 -35.49 7.73 -11.17
C THR A 125 -34.20 7.88 -11.99
N GLY A 126 -34.30 8.55 -13.13
CA GLY A 126 -33.14 8.93 -13.94
C GLY A 126 -32.18 9.75 -13.09
N ILE A 127 -31.02 9.18 -12.79
CA ILE A 127 -29.91 9.91 -12.20
C ILE A 127 -29.14 10.49 -13.38
N ASP A 128 -29.52 11.70 -13.79
CA ASP A 128 -28.76 12.44 -14.78
C ASP A 128 -27.52 13.02 -14.08
N ALA A 129 -26.35 12.46 -14.40
CA ALA A 129 -25.07 12.93 -13.89
C ALA A 129 -24.51 13.93 -14.89
N ASP A 130 -24.72 15.21 -14.61
CA ASP A 130 -24.07 16.28 -15.36
C ASP A 130 -22.55 16.14 -15.18
N GLN A 131 -21.84 15.75 -16.25
CA GLN A 131 -20.40 15.44 -16.23
C GLN A 131 -19.52 16.64 -15.84
N HIS A 132 -20.12 17.82 -15.65
CA HIS A 132 -19.43 19.04 -15.26
C HIS A 132 -19.51 19.40 -13.77
N SER A 133 -20.31 18.70 -12.97
CA SER A 133 -20.46 19.00 -11.54
C SER A 133 -19.75 17.96 -10.67
N ARG A 134 -18.85 18.42 -9.79
CA ARG A 134 -18.22 17.60 -8.73
C ARG A 134 -19.09 17.47 -7.47
N GLU A 135 -20.27 18.07 -7.45
CA GLU A 135 -21.16 18.05 -6.29
C GLU A 135 -22.22 16.98 -6.48
N LEU A 136 -22.28 16.03 -5.54
CA LEU A 136 -23.35 15.05 -5.45
C LEU A 136 -24.68 15.80 -5.32
N THR A 137 -25.58 15.59 -6.27
CA THR A 137 -26.89 16.25 -6.23
C THR A 137 -27.65 15.81 -4.98
N LEU A 138 -28.50 16.69 -4.43
CA LEU A 138 -29.27 16.38 -3.22
C LEU A 138 -30.09 15.10 -3.36
N ALA A 139 -30.53 14.78 -4.59
CA ALA A 139 -31.20 13.54 -4.95
C ALA A 139 -30.29 12.29 -4.81
N GLN A 140 -29.01 12.40 -5.19
CA GLN A 140 -28.01 11.34 -4.98
C GLN A 140 -27.72 11.14 -3.49
N TRP A 141 -27.67 12.21 -2.70
CA TRP A 141 -27.55 12.13 -1.24
C TRP A 141 -28.75 11.44 -0.60
N SER A 142 -29.97 11.85 -0.96
CA SER A 142 -31.19 11.21 -0.45
C SER A 142 -31.31 9.75 -0.87
N TYR A 143 -30.83 9.39 -2.07
CA TYR A 143 -30.76 8.01 -2.52
C TYR A 143 -29.77 7.17 -1.69
N LEU A 144 -28.55 7.69 -1.47
CA LEU A 144 -27.56 7.01 -0.64
C LEU A 144 -28.09 6.80 0.77
N GLU A 145 -28.67 7.84 1.37
CA GLU A 145 -29.23 7.79 2.72
C GLU A 145 -30.37 6.77 2.86
N ALA A 146 -31.29 6.73 1.88
CA ALA A 146 -32.36 5.73 1.84
C ALA A 146 -31.84 4.29 1.61
N SER A 147 -30.80 4.15 0.78
CA SER A 147 -30.21 2.86 0.45
C SER A 147 -29.41 2.26 1.61
N PHE A 148 -28.69 3.09 2.39
CA PHE A 148 -27.95 2.64 3.57
C PHE A 148 -28.86 2.13 4.68
N ALA A 149 -30.04 2.74 4.88
CA ALA A 149 -31.04 2.26 5.83
C ALA A 149 -31.56 0.86 5.45
N SER A 150 -31.85 0.66 4.16
CA SER A 150 -32.29 -0.63 3.61
C SER A 150 -31.20 -1.70 3.75
N LEU A 151 -29.96 -1.37 3.35
CA LEU A 151 -28.80 -2.25 3.44
C LEU A 151 -28.50 -2.64 4.91
N GLY A 152 -28.58 -1.68 5.82
CA GLY A 152 -28.42 -1.90 7.25
C GLY A 152 -29.48 -2.85 7.82
N SER A 153 -30.73 -2.73 7.37
CA SER A 153 -31.80 -3.65 7.74
C SER A 153 -31.54 -5.08 7.24
N MET A 154 -31.02 -5.20 6.01
CA MET A 154 -30.76 -6.47 5.34
C MET A 154 -29.60 -7.20 6.00
N ILE A 155 -28.51 -6.47 6.28
CA ILE A 155 -27.37 -7.00 7.04
C ILE A 155 -27.80 -7.41 8.45
N ARG A 156 -28.63 -6.61 9.12
CA ARG A 156 -29.15 -6.96 10.46
C ARG A 156 -29.98 -8.24 10.41
N GLN A 157 -30.84 -8.44 9.42
CA GLN A 157 -31.58 -9.70 9.24
C GLN A 157 -30.67 -10.91 8.99
N VAL A 158 -29.61 -10.73 8.19
CA VAL A 158 -28.63 -11.79 7.91
C VAL A 158 -27.83 -12.14 9.17
N LEU A 159 -27.44 -11.15 9.98
CA LEU A 159 -26.70 -11.35 11.22
C LEU A 159 -27.58 -11.96 12.34
N GLU A 160 -28.86 -11.58 12.42
CA GLU A 160 -29.78 -12.06 13.46
C GLU A 160 -30.29 -13.49 13.16
N GLN A 161 -30.41 -13.88 11.89
CA GLN A 161 -30.91 -15.22 11.50
C GLN A 161 -30.12 -15.83 10.31
N PRO A 162 -28.80 -16.06 10.46
CA PRO A 162 -27.91 -16.48 9.36
C PRO A 162 -28.33 -17.81 8.72
N THR A 163 -28.89 -18.74 9.51
CA THR A 163 -29.30 -20.07 9.05
C THR A 163 -30.69 -20.11 8.41
N ARG A 164 -31.57 -19.14 8.69
CA ARG A 164 -32.97 -19.18 8.22
C ARG A 164 -33.12 -18.73 6.77
N VAL A 165 -32.31 -17.75 6.34
CA VAL A 165 -32.25 -17.29 4.94
C VAL A 165 -31.65 -18.36 4.02
N LEU A 166 -30.63 -19.08 4.50
CA LEU A 166 -30.02 -20.20 3.77
C LEU A 166 -31.00 -21.39 3.62
N GLN A 167 -31.72 -21.75 4.68
CA GLN A 167 -32.70 -22.85 4.64
C GLN A 167 -33.93 -22.54 3.77
N ALA A 168 -34.40 -21.29 3.74
CA ALA A 168 -35.53 -20.89 2.90
C ALA A 168 -35.21 -21.04 1.40
N ARG A 169 -33.97 -20.70 1.00
CA ARG A 169 -33.50 -20.86 -0.39
C ARG A 169 -33.34 -22.33 -0.80
N GLU A 170 -32.81 -23.18 0.09
CA GLU A 170 -32.74 -24.63 -0.17
C GLU A 170 -34.12 -25.30 -0.29
N GLN A 171 -35.11 -24.87 0.49
CA GLN A 171 -36.48 -25.40 0.38
C GLN A 171 -37.19 -25.00 -0.91
N GLN A 172 -36.96 -23.79 -1.43
CA GLN A 172 -37.48 -23.37 -2.74
C GLN A 172 -36.85 -24.16 -3.89
N VAL A 173 -35.52 -24.35 -3.88
CA VAL A 173 -34.81 -25.14 -4.91
C VAL A 173 -35.25 -26.61 -4.92
N ARG A 174 -35.55 -27.20 -3.75
CA ARG A 174 -36.11 -28.56 -3.68
C ARG A 174 -37.53 -28.67 -4.20
N ARG A 175 -38.39 -27.66 -4.02
CA ARG A 175 -39.75 -27.66 -4.58
C ARG A 175 -39.75 -27.53 -6.10
N ASP A 176 -38.88 -26.72 -6.68
CA ASP A 176 -38.80 -26.55 -8.13
C ASP A 176 -38.23 -27.77 -8.88
N ARG A 177 -37.50 -28.66 -8.18
CA ARG A 177 -37.01 -29.94 -8.71
C ARG A 177 -38.01 -31.09 -8.61
N VAL A 178 -39.18 -30.89 -8.01
CA VAL A 178 -40.27 -31.87 -8.03
C VAL A 178 -41.34 -31.36 -8.99
N LYS A 179 -41.12 -31.63 -10.28
CA LYS A 179 -42.20 -31.69 -11.28
C LYS A 179 -42.26 -33.12 -11.81
N TRP A 180 -43.49 -33.64 -11.80
CA TRP A 180 -43.92 -34.93 -12.31
C TRP A 180 -43.58 -35.10 -13.79
#